data_AF-A0A0C3PCH7-F1
#
_entry.id   AF-A0A0C3PCH7-F1
#
_cell.length_a   1.000
_cell.length_b   1.000
_cell.length_c   1.000
_cell.angle_alpha   90.00
_cell.angle_beta   90.00
_cell.angle_gamma   90.00
#
_symmetry.space_group_name_H-M   'P 1'
#
loop_
_entity.id
_entity.type
_entity.pdbx_description
1 polymer ?
#
loop_
_entity_poly.entity_id
_entity_poly.type
_entity_poly.pdbx_seq_one_letter_code
_entity_poly.pdbx_strand_id
1 'polypeptide(L)'
;EKRLNELGYKSEFRRDMSLSGVLGISFCAIGILTGMSSAFQTGLFSGGPLGLFWGWNICSFFMFLIALSLAEICSTFPAMGGLYFWVCKMKPDQ
;
A
#
# COMPACT_ATOMS: atom_id res chain seq x y z
N GLU A 1 13.23 -16.82 1.90
CA GLU A 1 13.83 -17.88 2.73
C GLU A 1 15.27 -17.55 3.11
N LYS A 2 16.20 -17.35 2.15
CA LYS A 2 17.59 -16.93 2.46
C LYS A 2 17.69 -15.67 3.36
N ARG A 3 16.97 -14.59 3.02
CA ARG A 3 16.93 -13.34 3.82
C ARG A 3 16.28 -13.48 5.22
N LEU A 4 15.34 -14.41 5.40
CA LEU A 4 14.71 -14.66 6.71
C LEU A 4 15.66 -15.43 7.62
N ASN A 5 16.39 -16.39 7.03
CA ASN A 5 17.40 -17.18 7.72
C ASN A 5 18.61 -16.32 8.16
N GLU A 6 19.01 -15.33 7.34
CA GLU A 6 20.02 -14.33 7.71
C GLU A 6 19.59 -13.39 8.85
N LEU A 7 18.28 -13.23 9.07
CA LEU A 7 17.71 -12.45 10.18
C LEU A 7 17.41 -13.31 11.42
N GLY A 8 17.77 -14.61 11.41
CA GLY A 8 17.53 -15.53 12.53
C GLY A 8 16.09 -15.99 12.68
N TYR A 9 15.20 -15.66 11.74
CA TYR A 9 13.79 -16.05 11.78
C TYR A 9 13.52 -17.28 10.90
N LYS A 10 12.99 -18.33 11.52
CA LYS A 10 12.50 -19.52 10.82
C LYS A 10 11.26 -19.14 10.00
N SER A 11 11.31 -19.35 8.69
CA SER A 11 10.22 -19.00 7.76
C SER A 11 9.04 -19.95 7.93
N GLU A 12 8.14 -19.66 8.87
CA GLU A 12 6.95 -20.49 9.14
C GLU A 12 5.70 -20.05 8.34
N PHE A 13 5.81 -19.01 7.50
CA PHE A 13 4.68 -18.49 6.75
C PHE A 13 4.50 -19.22 5.40
N ARG A 14 3.43 -20.01 5.27
CA ARG A 14 3.01 -20.57 3.97
C ARG A 14 2.56 -19.43 3.05
N ARG A 15 3.31 -19.17 1.99
CA ARG A 15 2.97 -18.21 0.94
C ARG A 15 1.90 -18.80 0.01
N ASP A 16 0.70 -18.97 0.52
CA ASP A 16 -0.44 -19.53 -0.23
C ASP A 16 -1.32 -18.44 -0.87
N MET A 17 -1.09 -17.16 -0.54
CA MET A 17 -1.86 -16.07 -1.12
C MET A 17 -1.43 -15.82 -2.57
N SER A 18 -2.26 -16.27 -3.51
CA SER A 18 -2.15 -15.91 -4.92
C SER A 18 -2.22 -14.39 -5.11
N LEU A 19 -1.55 -13.90 -6.15
CA LEU A 19 -1.52 -12.47 -6.49
C LEU A 19 -2.93 -11.87 -6.62
N SER A 20 -3.87 -12.64 -7.17
CA SER A 20 -5.28 -12.25 -7.28
C SER A 20 -5.99 -12.15 -5.92
N GLY A 21 -5.61 -12.99 -4.96
CA GLY A 21 -6.16 -12.96 -3.60
C GLY A 21 -5.72 -11.70 -2.84
N VAL A 22 -4.45 -11.31 -2.96
CA VAL A 22 -3.93 -10.08 -2.34
C VAL A 22 -4.55 -8.82 -2.95
N LEU A 23 -4.78 -8.82 -4.27
CA LEU A 23 -5.50 -7.73 -4.94
C LEU A 23 -6.96 -7.62 -4.47
N GLY A 24 -7.67 -8.75 -4.37
CA GLY A 24 -9.05 -8.77 -3.91
C GLY A 24 -9.23 -8.25 -2.48
N ILE A 25 -8.33 -8.65 -1.57
CA ILE A 25 -8.36 -8.18 -0.18
C ILE A 25 -8.06 -6.68 -0.09
N SER A 26 -7.10 -6.20 -0.87
CA SER A 26 -6.77 -4.77 -0.92
C SER A 26 -7.93 -3.94 -1.47
N PHE A 27 -8.62 -4.43 -2.51
CA PHE A 27 -9.78 -3.77 -3.10
C PHE A 27 -10.96 -3.66 -2.12
N CYS A 28 -11.23 -4.73 -1.37
CA CYS A 28 -12.25 -4.73 -0.31
C CYS A 28 -11.89 -3.80 0.85
N ALA A 29 -10.61 -3.73 1.24
CA ALA A 29 -10.17 -2.92 2.38
C ALA A 29 -10.25 -1.41 2.12
N ILE A 30 -10.00 -0.95 0.88
CA ILE A 30 -9.94 0.48 0.55
C ILE A 30 -11.35 1.11 0.41
N GLY A 31 -12.41 0.31 0.25
CA GLY A 31 -13.77 0.84 0.18
C GLY A 31 -13.96 1.86 -0.95
N ILE A 32 -13.39 1.57 -2.13
CA ILE A 32 -13.25 2.51 -3.26
C ILE A 32 -14.60 3.11 -3.67
N LEU A 33 -15.68 2.34 -3.60
CA LEU A 33 -17.03 2.80 -3.93
C LEU A 33 -17.48 4.00 -3.08
N THR A 34 -17.29 3.94 -1.76
CA THR A 34 -17.70 5.02 -0.85
C THR A 34 -16.80 6.23 -0.98
N GLY A 35 -15.47 6.00 -1.07
CA GLY A 35 -14.50 7.09 -1.21
C GLY A 35 -14.61 7.82 -2.55
N MET A 36 -14.91 7.11 -3.64
CA MET A 36 -15.06 7.72 -4.95
C MET A 36 -16.35 8.53 -5.06
N SER A 37 -17.44 8.07 -4.43
CA SER A 37 -18.73 8.80 -4.40
C SER A 37 -18.61 10.16 -3.68
N SER A 38 -17.97 10.20 -2.51
CA SER A 38 -17.78 11.44 -1.75
C SER A 38 -16.82 12.42 -2.44
N ALA A 39 -15.76 11.90 -3.07
CA ALA A 39 -14.82 12.70 -3.85
C ALA A 39 -15.47 13.29 -5.10
N PHE A 40 -16.33 12.53 -5.80
CA PHE A 40 -17.08 13.02 -6.96
C PHE A 40 -18.03 14.16 -6.59
N GLN A 41 -18.78 13.99 -5.50
CA GLN A 41 -19.73 15.01 -5.03
C GLN A 41 -19.01 16.31 -4.66
N THR A 42 -17.88 16.22 -3.95
CA THR A 42 -17.11 17.39 -3.51
C THR A 42 -16.38 18.05 -4.69
N GLY A 43 -15.79 17.25 -5.59
CA GLY A 43 -15.04 17.76 -6.72
C GLY A 43 -15.90 18.41 -7.81
N LEU A 44 -17.12 17.92 -8.04
CA LEU A 44 -18.08 18.58 -8.93
C LEU A 44 -18.52 19.94 -8.39
N PHE A 45 -18.73 20.06 -7.07
CA PHE A 45 -19.14 21.32 -6.44
C PHE A 45 -18.01 22.37 -6.39
N SER A 46 -16.75 21.97 -6.24
CA SER A 46 -15.63 22.91 -6.04
C SER A 46 -14.73 23.15 -7.27
N GLY A 47 -14.63 22.21 -8.22
CA GLY A 47 -13.61 22.26 -9.29
C GLY A 47 -14.13 22.01 -10.71
N GLY A 48 -15.42 21.73 -10.87
CA GLY A 48 -16.03 21.39 -12.16
C GLY A 48 -15.53 20.04 -12.74
N PRO A 49 -16.08 19.62 -13.89
CA PRO A 49 -15.78 18.29 -14.46
C PRO A 49 -14.32 18.11 -14.89
N LEU A 50 -13.69 19.19 -15.38
CA LEU A 50 -12.29 19.15 -15.85
C LEU A 50 -11.30 19.03 -14.69
N GLY A 51 -11.55 19.77 -13.59
CA GLY A 51 -10.71 19.73 -12.39
C GLY A 51 -10.77 18.39 -11.69
N LEU A 52 -11.94 17.74 -11.69
CA LEU A 52 -12.10 16.38 -11.17
C LEU A 52 -11.27 15.37 -11.97
N PHE A 53 -11.32 15.41 -13.31
CA PHE A 53 -10.58 14.49 -14.16
C PHE A 53 -9.06 14.65 -13.98
N TRP A 54 -8.54 15.87 -14.10
CA TRP A 54 -7.11 16.11 -13.99
C TRP A 54 -6.59 15.93 -12.55
N GLY A 55 -7.35 16.36 -11.55
CA GLY A 55 -7.01 16.18 -10.14
C GLY A 55 -6.94 14.70 -9.74
N TRP A 56 -7.88 13.88 -10.20
CA TRP A 56 -7.85 12.44 -9.98
C TRP A 56 -6.63 11.77 -10.61
N ASN A 57 -6.32 12.11 -11.86
CA ASN A 57 -5.18 11.54 -12.58
C ASN A 57 -3.84 11.92 -11.92
N ILE A 58 -3.68 13.19 -11.54
CA ILE A 58 -2.46 13.64 -10.84
C ILE A 58 -2.33 12.93 -9.49
N CYS A 59 -3.37 12.93 -8.66
CA CYS A 59 -3.32 12.24 -7.36
C CYS A 59 -2.99 10.75 -7.50
N SER A 60 -3.57 10.08 -8.50
CA SER A 60 -3.30 8.66 -8.76
C SER A 60 -1.84 8.41 -9.14
N PHE A 61 -1.24 9.30 -9.94
CA PHE A 61 0.17 9.22 -10.31
C PHE A 61 1.11 9.35 -9.10
N PHE A 62 0.85 10.34 -8.23
CA PHE A 62 1.63 10.49 -6.99
C PHE A 62 1.44 9.31 -6.03
N MET A 63 0.23 8.79 -5.90
CA MET A 63 -0.02 7.58 -5.10
C MET A 63 0.72 6.35 -5.65
N PHE A 64 0.87 6.23 -6.97
CA PHE A 64 1.64 5.16 -7.59
C PHE A 64 3.13 5.25 -7.23
N LEU A 65 3.72 6.45 -7.24
CA LEU A 65 5.10 6.67 -6.80
C LEU A 65 5.32 6.26 -5.34
N ILE A 66 4.37 6.59 -4.46
CA ILE A 66 4.42 6.19 -3.05
C ILE A 66 4.33 4.67 -2.93
N ALA A 67 3.44 4.04 -3.69
CA ALA A 67 3.29 2.58 -3.71
C ALA A 67 4.56 1.87 -4.18
N LEU A 68 5.26 2.41 -5.19
CA LEU A 68 6.56 1.90 -5.65
C LEU A 68 7.62 2.00 -4.54
N SER A 69 7.70 3.14 -3.84
CA SER A 69 8.61 3.27 -2.70
C SER A 69 8.33 2.25 -1.61
N LEU A 70 7.05 1.96 -1.34
CA LEU A 70 6.64 0.96 -0.35
C LEU A 70 6.98 -0.48 -0.81
N ALA A 71 6.86 -0.74 -2.11
CA ALA A 71 7.20 -2.04 -2.70
C ALA A 71 8.70 -2.37 -2.52
N GLU A 72 9.58 -1.38 -2.69
CA GLU A 72 11.03 -1.53 -2.45
C GLU A 72 11.33 -1.89 -0.98
N ILE A 73 10.63 -1.25 -0.04
CA ILE A 73 10.76 -1.54 1.41
C ILE A 73 10.24 -2.96 1.73
N CYS A 74 9.10 -3.34 1.15
CA CYS A 74 8.51 -4.68 1.35
C CYS A 74 9.40 -5.80 0.78
N SER A 75 10.13 -5.52 -0.31
CA SER A 75 11.12 -6.45 -0.88
C SER A 75 12.34 -6.66 0.04
N THR A 76 12.74 -5.61 0.77
CA THR A 76 13.87 -5.65 1.71
C THR A 76 13.53 -6.34 3.02
N PHE A 77 12.29 -6.22 3.51
CA PHE A 77 11.86 -6.79 4.79
C PHE A 77 10.66 -7.73 4.63
N PRO A 78 10.90 -9.03 4.35
CA PRO A 78 9.83 -10.02 4.18
C PRO A 78 9.32 -10.54 5.54
N ALA A 79 8.90 -9.67 6.46
CA ALA A 79 8.41 -10.04 7.79
C ALA A 79 6.91 -9.78 7.96
N MET A 80 6.20 -10.78 8.51
CA MET A 80 4.81 -10.67 8.99
C MET A 80 4.76 -9.69 10.17
N GLY A 81 4.41 -8.43 9.91
CA GLY A 81 4.48 -7.34 10.89
C GLY A 81 4.62 -5.93 10.29
N GLY A 82 4.91 -5.83 8.98
CA GLY A 82 4.84 -4.61 8.17
C GLY A 82 5.42 -3.36 8.86
N LEU A 83 4.60 -2.32 9.01
CA LEU A 83 5.00 -1.04 9.61
C LEU A 83 5.65 -1.21 10.99
N TYR A 84 5.15 -2.09 11.86
CA TYR A 84 5.73 -2.27 13.20
C TYR A 84 7.15 -2.82 13.12
N PHE A 85 7.39 -3.79 12.23
CA PHE A 85 8.72 -4.35 12.02
C PHE A 85 9.67 -3.31 11.38
N TRP A 86 9.18 -2.53 10.41
CA TRP A 86 9.98 -1.48 9.77
C TRP A 86 10.37 -0.36 10.75
N VAL A 87 9.45 0.08 11.60
CA VAL A 87 9.71 1.10 12.63
C VAL A 87 10.69 0.60 13.68
N CYS A 88 10.54 -0.63 14.18
CA CYS A 88 11.50 -1.22 15.12
C CYS A 88 12.91 -1.37 14.51
N LYS A 89 13.01 -1.61 13.20
CA LYS A 89 14.29 -1.77 12.50
C LYS A 89 14.99 -0.43 12.21
N MET A 90 14.21 0.64 12.00
CA MET A 90 14.71 1.99 11.71
C MET A 90 14.89 2.86 12.95
N LYS A 91 14.39 2.43 14.12
CA LYS A 91 14.62 3.11 15.39
C LYS A 91 16.13 3.07 15.74
N PRO A 92 16.77 4.21 16.05
CA PRO A 92 18.11 4.21 16.63
C PRO A 92 18.08 3.61 18.04
N ASP A 93 19.06 2.75 18.34
CA ASP A 93 19.23 2.11 19.64
C ASP A 93 19.43 3.19 20.73
N GLN A 94 18.51 3.23 21.69
CA GLN A 94 18.73 3.81 23.02
C GLN A 94 18.68 2.69 24.02
#